data_AF-A0A923DAV9-F1
#
_entry.id   AF-A0A923DAV9-F1
#
_cell.length_a   1.000
_cell.length_b   1.000
_cell.length_c   1.000
_cell.angle_alpha   90.00
_cell.angle_beta   90.00
_cell.angle_gamma   90.00
#
_symmetry.space_group_name_H-M   'P 1'
#
loop_
_entity.id
_entity.type
_entity.pdbx_description
1 polymer ?
#
loop_
_entity_poly.entity_id
_entity_poly.type
_entity_poly.pdbx_seq_one_letter_code
_entity_poly.pdbx_strand_id
1 'polypeptide(L)' 'MPRSSLPENIFEQLAAVRAQLEKVLPGLEGVNLVRGVDGEFWSPRKLLRRSIWHELDHIEHIRKLLAFPTA' A
#
# COMPACT_ATOMS: atom_id res chain seq x y z
N MET A 1 -0.05 -9.18 -9.10
CA MET A 1 1.00 -8.74 -10.03
C MET A 1 2.34 -9.10 -9.40
N PRO A 2 3.20 -9.88 -10.07
CA PRO A 2 4.53 -10.19 -9.54
C PRO A 2 5.42 -8.94 -9.53
N ARG A 3 6.30 -8.80 -8.51
CA ARG A 3 7.19 -7.63 -8.38
C ARG A 3 8.06 -7.41 -9.62
N SER A 4 8.47 -8.49 -10.29
CA SER A 4 9.25 -8.46 -11.53
C SER A 4 8.52 -7.86 -12.74
N SER A 5 7.20 -7.67 -12.67
CA SER A 5 6.43 -7.06 -13.76
C SER A 5 6.20 -5.55 -13.59
N LEU A 6 6.70 -4.96 -12.50
CA LEU A 6 6.57 -3.52 -12.26
C LEU A 6 7.61 -2.74 -13.08
N PRO A 7 7.31 -1.49 -13.47
CA PRO A 7 8.28 -0.62 -14.15
C PRO A 7 9.54 -0.38 -13.31
N GLU A 8 10.67 -0.03 -13.93
CA GLU A 8 11.90 0.28 -13.17
C GLU A 8 11.77 1.58 -12.37
N ASN A 9 11.08 2.58 -12.93
CA ASN A 9 10.90 3.87 -12.28
C ASN A 9 9.99 3.77 -11.04
N ILE A 10 10.49 4.21 -9.88
CA ILE A 10 9.78 4.09 -8.59
C ILE A 10 8.42 4.80 -8.59
N PHE A 11 8.29 5.97 -9.24
CA PHE A 11 7.01 6.68 -9.30
C PHE A 11 5.99 5.92 -10.15
N GLU A 12 6.44 5.30 -11.24
CA GLU A 12 5.60 4.45 -12.07
C GLU A 12 5.21 3.16 -11.33
N GLN A 13 6.11 2.58 -10.51
CA GLN A 13 5.76 1.45 -9.63
C GLN A 13 4.64 1.83 -8.66
N LEU A 14 4.76 2.99 -8.00
CA LEU A 14 3.75 3.49 -7.07
C LEU A 14 2.40 3.70 -7.77
N ALA A 15 2.41 4.30 -8.96
CA ALA A 15 1.20 4.48 -9.77
C ALA A 15 0.56 3.14 -10.16
N ALA A 16 1.36 2.17 -10.62
CA ALA A 16 0.86 0.85 -11.02
C ALA A 16 0.23 0.08 -9.85
N VAL A 17 0.86 0.10 -8.66
CA VAL A 17 0.31 -0.58 -7.46
C VAL A 17 -0.97 0.11 -6.97
N ARG A 18 -1.03 1.45 -6.98
CA ARG A 18 -2.25 2.20 -6.64
C ARG A 18 -3.39 1.86 -7.59
N ALA A 19 -3.14 1.90 -8.89
CA ALA A 19 -4.15 1.59 -9.91
C ALA A 19 -4.68 0.15 -9.76
N GLN A 20 -3.79 -0.81 -9.43
CA GLN A 20 -4.21 -2.18 -9.17
C GLN A 20 -5.08 -2.28 -7.91
N LEU A 21 -4.75 -1.56 -6.83
CA LEU A 21 -5.57 -1.54 -5.61
C LEU A 21 -6.95 -0.94 -5.89
N GLU A 22 -7.02 0.23 -6.54
CA GLU A 22 -8.27 0.90 -6.92
C GLU A 22 -9.14 0.03 -7.81
N LYS A 23 -8.54 -0.72 -8.73
CA LYS A 23 -9.25 -1.67 -9.58
C LYS A 23 -9.92 -2.80 -8.79
N VAL A 24 -9.29 -3.33 -7.74
CA VAL A 24 -9.83 -4.48 -6.99
C VAL A 24 -10.72 -4.07 -5.82
N LEU A 25 -10.58 -2.85 -5.30
CA LEU A 25 -11.31 -2.38 -4.12
C LEU A 25 -12.84 -2.52 -4.21
N PRO A 26 -13.51 -2.16 -5.34
CA PRO A 26 -14.95 -2.35 -5.46
C PRO A 26 -15.38 -3.81 -5.29
N GLY A 27 -14.58 -4.76 -5.76
CA GLY A 27 -14.86 -6.19 -5.62
C GLY A 27 -14.74 -6.72 -4.19
N LEU A 28 -14.31 -5.88 -3.24
CA LEU A 28 -14.21 -6.23 -1.83
C LEU A 28 -15.37 -5.71 -0.98
N GLU A 29 -16.29 -4.95 -1.57
CA GLU A 29 -17.48 -4.47 -0.87
C GLU A 29 -18.35 -5.64 -0.39
N GLY A 30 -18.76 -5.60 0.87
CA GLY A 30 -19.57 -6.67 1.49
C GLY A 30 -18.86 -8.01 1.66
N VAL A 31 -17.60 -8.16 1.22
CA VAL A 31 -16.85 -9.42 1.33
C VAL A 31 -16.51 -9.69 2.79
N ASN A 32 -17.19 -10.67 3.38
CA ASN A 32 -16.91 -11.16 4.72
C ASN A 32 -15.83 -12.27 4.68
N LEU A 33 -14.59 -11.86 4.42
CA LEU A 33 -13.42 -12.74 4.37
C LEU A 33 -12.41 -12.33 5.44
N VAL A 34 -11.94 -13.32 6.21
CA VAL A 34 -10.78 -13.18 7.09
C VAL A 34 -9.79 -14.30 6.75
N ARG A 35 -8.57 -13.93 6.36
CA ARG A 35 -7.51 -14.87 6.01
C ARG A 35 -6.33 -14.72 6.97
N GLY A 36 -5.82 -15.82 7.51
CA GLY A 36 -4.56 -15.86 8.23
C GLY A 36 -3.37 -15.95 7.27
N VAL A 37 -2.40 -15.05 7.39
CA VAL A 37 -1.14 -15.05 6.65
C VAL A 37 -0.03 -14.68 7.63
N ASP A 38 1.00 -15.52 7.77
CA ASP A 38 2.16 -15.31 8.64
C ASP A 38 1.80 -14.91 10.09
N GLY A 39 0.77 -15.55 10.66
CA GLY A 39 0.30 -15.27 12.02
C GLY A 39 -0.58 -14.02 12.15
N GLU A 40 -0.85 -13.31 11.05
CA GLU A 40 -1.76 -12.17 11.03
C GLU A 40 -3.08 -12.47 10.34
N PHE A 41 -4.17 -11.96 10.90
CA PHE A 41 -5.47 -11.95 10.22
C PHE A 41 -5.63 -10.75 9.30
N TRP A 42 -6.14 -10.99 8.11
CA TRP A 42 -6.39 -10.01 7.06
C TRP A 42 -7.84 -10.05 6.62
N SER A 43 -8.53 -8.93 6.78
CA SER A 43 -9.83 -8.66 6.17
C SER A 43 -9.70 -7.56 5.13
N PRO A 44 -10.63 -7.44 4.16
CA PRO A 44 -10.62 -6.35 3.21
C PRO A 44 -10.54 -4.95 3.86
N ARG A 45 -11.26 -4.76 4.96
CA ARG A 45 -11.21 -3.52 5.76
C ARG A 45 -9.84 -3.27 6.39
N LYS A 46 -9.14 -4.31 6.86
CA LYS A 46 -7.77 -4.17 7.38
C LYS A 46 -6.79 -3.82 6.26
N LEU A 47 -6.91 -4.50 5.11
CA LEU A 47 -6.08 -4.25 3.93
C LEU A 47 -6.15 -2.78 3.52
N LEU A 48 -7.35 -2.24 3.28
CA LEU A 48 -7.52 -0.83 2.87
C LEU A 48 -6.93 0.15 3.89
N ARG A 49 -7.21 -0.06 5.19
CA ARG A 49 -6.67 0.81 6.25
C ARG A 49 -5.15 0.75 6.33
N ARG A 50 -4.54 -0.43 6.16
CA ARG A 50 -3.08 -0.58 6.19
C ARG A 50 -2.44 0.08 4.99
N SER A 51 -3.00 -0.07 3.78
CA SER A 51 -2.48 0.62 2.59
C SER A 51 -2.40 2.14 2.79
N ILE A 52 -3.50 2.77 3.24
CA ILE A 52 -3.54 4.21 3.51
C ILE A 52 -2.56 4.61 4.62
N TRP A 53 -2.54 3.85 5.72
CA TRP A 53 -1.65 4.15 6.83
C TRP A 53 -0.17 4.09 6.42
N HIS A 54 0.23 3.10 5.62
CA HIS A 54 1.60 3.00 5.12
C HIS A 54 1.99 4.18 4.21
N GLU A 55 1.09 4.66 3.37
CA GLU A 55 1.36 5.87 2.56
C GLU A 55 1.58 7.11 3.44
N LEU A 56 0.73 7.32 4.45
CA LEU A 56 0.87 8.45 5.38
C LEU A 56 2.17 8.36 6.19
N ASP A 57 2.53 7.17 6.65
CA ASP A 57 3.77 6.91 7.40
C ASP A 57 5.01 7.21 6.54
N HIS A 58 5.00 6.81 5.26
CA HIS A 58 6.09 7.16 4.34
C HIS A 58 6.18 8.66 4.07
N ILE A 59 5.05 9.36 3.90
CA ILE A 59 5.03 10.82 3.76
C ILE A 59 5.67 11.48 4.99
N GLU A 60 5.32 11.01 6.18
CA GLU A 60 5.88 11.53 7.43
C GLU A 60 7.39 11.26 7.56
N HIS A 61 7.85 10.06 7.17
CA HIS A 61 9.28 9.76 7.11
C HIS A 61 10.04 10.69 6.16
N ILE A 62 9.51 10.95 4.97
CA ILE A 62 10.11 11.90 4.02
C ILE A 62 10.15 13.31 4.60
N ARG A 63 9.06 13.77 5.23
CA ARG A 63 9.02 15.09 5.88
C ARG A 63 10.07 15.24 6.96
N LYS A 64 10.27 14.20 7.79
CA LYS A 64 11.34 14.19 8.79
C LYS A 64 12.71 14.32 8.14
N LEU A 65 12.99 13.59 7.06
CA LEU A 65 14.26 13.72 6.33
C LEU A 65 14.48 15.13 5.76
N LEU A 66 13.42 15.82 5.33
CA LEU A 66 13.52 17.21 4.85
C LEU A 66 13.69 18.22 6.00
N ALA A 67 13.13 17.93 7.17
CA ALA A 67 13.22 18.80 8.35
C ALA A 67 14.60 18.76 9.02
N PHE A 68 15.39 17.72 8.78
CA PHE A 68 16.78 17.63 9.21
C PHE A 68 17.69 17.86 8.00
N PRO A 69 18.42 18.99 7.93
CA PRO A 69 19.36 19.20 6.83
C PRO A 69 20.43 18.11 6.89
N THR A 70 20.54 17.32 5.84
CA THR A 70 21.76 16.56 5.57
C THR A 70 22.89 17.57 5.36
N ALA A 71 23.86 17.56 6.28
CA ALA A 71 25.08 18.36 6.22
C ALA A 71 25.89 18.07 4.94
#